data_AF-A0A947GTN3-F1
#
_entry.id   AF-A0A947GTN3-F1
#
_cell.length_a   1.000
_cell.length_b   1.000
_cell.length_c   1.000
_cell.angle_alpha   90.00
_cell.angle_beta   90.00
_cell.angle_gamma   90.00
#
_symmetry.space_group_name_H-M   'P 1'
#
loop_
_entity.id
_entity.type
_entity.pdbx_description
1 polymer ?
#
loop_
_entity_poly.entity_id
_entity_poly.type
_entity_poly.pdbx_seq_one_letter_code
_entity_poly.pdbx_strand_id
1 'polypeptide(L)'
;MADVFISYKREDRAWAEAASAKLVEAGWSTWWDTSLVAGERFSDVIGRELTGAKVVIVLWSSASLTSNWVKAEAQYAFDADKIVAARIESVTPGFPFQSIQTCDLIATQPRFAAPAQWAALLEGVRRKAGVAAKPAISVADALAVTRAAKAAMRAHLIDVARARDLVTYQEVATATGVPIGEALFDALNAVAIDNRKRGEPVLSALVVGKDGAPGDGFFTRRWIDVSPEAPHLEKLTAWRAECERVWSRWEEWSLDADMAG
;
A
#
# COMPACT_ATOMS: atom_id res chain seq x y z
N MET A 1 -11.10 -17.25 -13.89
CA MET A 1 -9.86 -16.48 -13.78
C MET A 1 -9.88 -15.45 -14.88
N ALA A 2 -9.93 -14.18 -14.53
CA ALA A 2 -9.97 -13.12 -15.53
C ALA A 2 -8.64 -12.98 -16.26
N ASP A 3 -8.68 -12.44 -17.48
CA ASP A 3 -7.46 -12.13 -18.23
C ASP A 3 -6.74 -10.92 -17.64
N VAL A 4 -7.49 -9.93 -17.15
CA VAL A 4 -6.97 -8.66 -16.65
C VAL A 4 -7.46 -8.37 -15.23
N PHE A 5 -6.53 -8.18 -14.31
CA PHE A 5 -6.81 -7.66 -12.97
C PHE A 5 -6.66 -6.14 -12.96
N ILE A 6 -7.56 -5.41 -12.32
CA ILE A 6 -7.47 -3.95 -12.19
C ILE A 6 -7.27 -3.59 -10.71
N SER A 7 -6.06 -3.14 -10.38
CA SER A 7 -5.69 -2.60 -9.07
C SER A 7 -5.93 -1.09 -9.03
N TYR A 8 -6.69 -0.65 -8.03
CA TYR A 8 -7.07 0.74 -7.85
C TYR A 8 -7.47 1.00 -6.40
N LYS A 9 -7.56 2.27 -6.02
CA LYS A 9 -8.06 2.69 -4.71
C LYS A 9 -9.56 2.96 -4.82
N ARG A 10 -10.37 2.59 -3.81
CA ARG A 10 -11.85 2.62 -3.85
C ARG A 10 -12.44 3.95 -4.36
N GLU A 11 -11.79 5.06 -4.01
CA GLU A 11 -12.10 6.43 -4.42
C GLU A 11 -12.04 6.61 -5.95
N ASP A 12 -11.20 5.83 -6.62
CA ASP A 12 -10.99 5.81 -8.07
C ASP A 12 -11.88 4.79 -8.79
N ARG A 13 -12.93 4.28 -8.15
CA ARG A 13 -13.81 3.23 -8.70
C ARG A 13 -14.35 3.55 -10.08
N ALA A 14 -14.71 4.80 -10.34
CA ALA A 14 -15.21 5.22 -11.65
C ALA A 14 -14.20 4.95 -12.77
N TRP A 15 -12.90 5.08 -12.49
CA TRP A 15 -11.83 4.78 -13.45
C TRP A 15 -11.68 3.28 -13.69
N ALA A 16 -11.71 2.46 -12.63
CA ALA A 16 -11.66 1.01 -12.77
C ALA A 16 -12.86 0.46 -13.56
N GLU A 17 -14.05 0.98 -13.31
CA GLU A 17 -15.27 0.64 -14.04
C GLU A 17 -15.16 0.98 -15.53
N ALA A 18 -14.72 2.20 -15.85
CA ALA A 18 -14.53 2.63 -17.23
C ALA A 18 -13.45 1.81 -17.97
N ALA A 19 -12.32 1.54 -17.31
CA ALA A 19 -11.26 0.69 -17.85
C ALA A 19 -11.78 -0.74 -18.11
N SER A 20 -12.53 -1.30 -17.16
CA SER A 20 -13.16 -2.61 -17.30
C SER A 20 -14.11 -2.64 -18.51
N ALA A 21 -14.98 -1.64 -18.66
CA ALA A 21 -15.91 -1.58 -19.79
C ALA A 21 -15.16 -1.57 -21.13
N LYS A 22 -14.10 -0.78 -21.25
CA LYS A 22 -13.26 -0.70 -22.47
C LYS A 22 -12.53 -2.02 -22.77
N LEU A 23 -12.08 -2.73 -21.74
CA LEU A 23 -11.42 -4.02 -21.89
C LEU A 23 -12.39 -5.12 -22.32
N VAL A 24 -13.59 -5.15 -21.73
CA VAL A 24 -14.66 -6.08 -22.10
C VAL A 24 -15.13 -5.84 -23.53
N GLU A 25 -15.32 -4.57 -23.93
CA GLU A 25 -15.58 -4.19 -25.33
C GLU A 25 -14.49 -4.70 -26.30
N ALA A 26 -13.23 -4.74 -25.83
CA ALA A 26 -12.08 -5.24 -26.58
C ALA A 26 -11.89 -6.77 -26.50
N GLY A 27 -12.81 -7.51 -25.85
CA GLY A 27 -12.82 -8.97 -25.78
C GLY A 27 -12.05 -9.59 -24.61
N TRP A 28 -11.65 -8.79 -23.61
CA TRP A 28 -10.95 -9.29 -22.41
C TRP A 28 -11.90 -9.54 -21.26
N SER A 29 -11.66 -10.59 -20.48
CA SER A 29 -12.31 -10.74 -19.17
C SER A 29 -11.55 -9.94 -18.10
N THR A 30 -12.28 -9.26 -17.22
CA THR A 30 -11.70 -8.38 -16.19
C THR A 30 -12.11 -8.80 -14.78
N TRP A 31 -11.24 -8.52 -13.81
CA TRP A 31 -11.53 -8.67 -12.40
C TRP A 31 -11.20 -7.39 -11.63
N TRP A 32 -12.16 -6.93 -10.81
CA TRP A 32 -12.09 -5.78 -9.91
C TRP A 32 -13.18 -5.89 -8.82
N ASP A 33 -13.12 -5.05 -7.79
CA ASP A 33 -13.85 -5.08 -6.49
C ASP A 33 -15.40 -5.23 -6.56
N THR A 34 -16.02 -5.22 -7.75
CA THR A 34 -17.45 -5.52 -7.93
C THR A 34 -17.78 -7.01 -7.97
N SER A 35 -16.77 -7.89 -8.05
CA SER A 35 -16.96 -9.33 -8.21
C SER A 35 -16.89 -10.12 -6.88
N LEU A 36 -16.80 -9.45 -5.73
CA LEU A 36 -16.70 -10.08 -4.42
C LEU A 36 -18.10 -10.30 -3.80
N VAL A 37 -18.40 -11.56 -3.47
CA VAL A 37 -19.60 -11.95 -2.73
C VAL A 37 -19.39 -11.67 -1.24
N ALA A 38 -20.37 -11.08 -0.57
CA ALA A 38 -20.31 -10.85 0.88
C ALA A 38 -20.12 -12.19 1.63
N GLY A 39 -19.00 -12.36 2.32
CA GLY A 39 -18.70 -13.54 3.14
C GLY A 39 -17.40 -14.29 2.80
N GLU A 40 -16.75 -14.01 1.65
CA GLU A 40 -15.47 -14.62 1.31
C GLU A 40 -14.28 -13.89 1.97
N ARG A 41 -13.22 -14.63 2.34
CA ARG A 41 -11.96 -14.03 2.82
C ARG A 41 -11.34 -13.21 1.68
N PHE A 42 -11.47 -11.89 1.79
CA PHE A 42 -11.03 -10.89 0.81
C PHE A 42 -9.62 -11.16 0.26
N SER A 43 -8.67 -11.56 1.11
CA SER A 43 -7.26 -11.79 0.74
C SER A 43 -7.07 -12.93 -0.25
N ASP A 44 -7.83 -14.01 -0.12
CA ASP A 44 -7.52 -15.27 -0.80
C ASP A 44 -8.05 -15.25 -2.24
N VAL A 45 -9.23 -14.64 -2.44
CA VAL A 45 -9.83 -14.44 -3.76
C VAL A 45 -9.04 -13.42 -4.57
N ILE A 46 -8.68 -12.29 -3.96
CA ILE A 46 -7.86 -11.27 -4.62
C ILE A 46 -6.50 -11.87 -5.01
N GLY A 47 -5.84 -12.58 -4.08
CA GLY A 47 -4.55 -13.21 -4.36
C GLY A 47 -4.62 -14.23 -5.50
N ARG A 48 -5.68 -15.03 -5.57
CA ARG A 48 -5.91 -15.99 -6.65
C ARG A 48 -6.11 -15.30 -8.00
N GLU A 49 -7.00 -14.31 -8.08
CA GLU A 49 -7.29 -13.62 -9.34
C GLU A 49 -6.10 -12.75 -9.79
N LEU A 50 -5.41 -12.08 -8.85
CA LEU A 50 -4.19 -11.36 -9.13
C LEU A 50 -3.09 -12.31 -9.62
N THR A 51 -2.92 -13.49 -9.01
CA THR A 51 -1.94 -14.49 -9.47
C THR A 51 -2.28 -14.99 -10.87
N GLY A 52 -3.56 -15.29 -11.08
CA GLY A 52 -4.10 -15.87 -12.29
C GLY A 52 -4.17 -14.95 -13.51
N ALA A 53 -4.35 -13.65 -13.30
CA ALA A 53 -4.49 -12.71 -14.40
C ALA A 53 -3.22 -12.67 -15.27
N LYS A 54 -3.43 -12.60 -16.59
CA LYS A 54 -2.36 -12.45 -17.59
C LYS A 54 -1.74 -11.06 -17.51
N VAL A 55 -2.55 -10.06 -17.21
CA VAL A 55 -2.14 -8.66 -17.08
C VAL A 55 -2.74 -8.06 -15.83
N VAL A 56 -1.99 -7.16 -15.18
CA VAL A 56 -2.44 -6.39 -14.04
C VAL A 56 -2.32 -4.91 -14.38
N ILE A 57 -3.45 -4.22 -14.45
CA ILE A 57 -3.49 -2.77 -14.60
C ILE A 57 -3.41 -2.15 -13.21
N VAL A 58 -2.53 -1.15 -13.04
CA VAL A 58 -2.46 -0.36 -11.80
C VAL A 58 -2.83 1.08 -12.13
N LEU A 59 -3.86 1.60 -11.45
CA LEU A 59 -4.31 2.99 -11.58
C LEU A 59 -3.66 3.88 -10.51
N TRP A 60 -2.78 4.77 -10.94
CA TRP A 60 -2.03 5.69 -10.09
C TRP A 60 -2.78 7.01 -9.87
N SER A 61 -3.07 7.28 -8.60
CA SER A 61 -3.64 8.52 -8.06
C SER A 61 -2.91 8.86 -6.76
N SER A 62 -3.13 10.06 -6.23
CA SER A 62 -2.60 10.45 -4.93
C SER A 62 -3.07 9.48 -3.83
N ALA A 63 -4.30 8.98 -3.95
CA ALA A 63 -4.85 8.00 -3.02
C ALA A 63 -4.17 6.63 -3.17
N SER A 64 -3.97 6.14 -4.39
CA SER A 64 -3.38 4.82 -4.60
C SER A 64 -1.89 4.75 -4.26
N LEU A 65 -1.15 5.87 -4.38
CA LEU A 65 0.23 5.97 -3.88
C LEU A 65 0.38 5.78 -2.37
N THR A 66 -0.67 6.10 -1.60
CA THR A 66 -0.68 5.91 -0.14
C THR A 66 -1.25 4.55 0.28
N SER A 67 -1.72 3.76 -0.68
CA SER A 67 -2.36 2.46 -0.42
C SER A 67 -1.35 1.32 -0.45
N ASN A 68 -0.99 0.80 0.72
CA ASN A 68 -0.11 -0.38 0.83
C ASN A 68 -0.64 -1.59 0.04
N TRP A 69 -1.96 -1.73 -0.05
CA TRP A 69 -2.59 -2.79 -0.84
C TRP A 69 -2.27 -2.64 -2.33
N VAL A 70 -2.53 -1.46 -2.90
CA VAL A 70 -2.25 -1.19 -4.33
C VAL A 70 -0.75 -1.32 -4.62
N LYS A 71 0.10 -0.84 -3.72
CA LYS A 71 1.56 -1.01 -3.86
C LYS A 71 1.99 -2.48 -3.86
N ALA A 72 1.43 -3.31 -2.97
CA ALA A 72 1.76 -4.73 -2.92
C ALA A 72 1.31 -5.47 -4.19
N GLU A 73 0.11 -5.17 -4.69
CA GLU A 73 -0.40 -5.73 -5.95
C GLU A 73 0.44 -5.27 -7.15
N ALA A 74 0.84 -4.00 -7.17
CA ALA A 74 1.70 -3.42 -8.19
C ALA A 74 3.10 -4.06 -8.17
N GLN A 75 3.68 -4.26 -6.98
CA GLN A 75 4.99 -4.90 -6.82
C GLN A 75 4.95 -6.33 -7.34
N TYR A 76 3.94 -7.11 -6.94
CA TYR A 76 3.75 -8.46 -7.47
C TYR A 76 3.63 -8.48 -9.00
N ALA A 77 2.81 -7.57 -9.56
CA ALA A 77 2.65 -7.47 -11.01
C ALA A 77 3.93 -7.05 -11.74
N PHE A 78 4.74 -6.20 -11.12
CA PHE A 78 6.03 -5.76 -11.62
C PHE A 78 7.02 -6.92 -11.65
N ASP A 79 7.16 -7.65 -10.55
CA ASP A 79 8.08 -8.79 -10.44
C ASP A 79 7.68 -9.95 -11.38
N ALA A 80 6.38 -10.15 -11.57
CA ALA A 80 5.82 -11.14 -12.49
C ALA A 80 5.86 -10.71 -13.99
N ASP A 81 6.37 -9.51 -14.29
CA ASP A 81 6.37 -8.86 -15.61
C ASP A 81 5.00 -8.90 -16.31
N LYS A 82 3.95 -8.54 -15.56
CA LYS A 82 2.58 -8.44 -16.07
C LYS A 82 1.89 -7.11 -15.78
N ILE A 83 2.63 -6.15 -15.25
CA ILE A 83 2.15 -4.80 -14.94
C ILE A 83 1.90 -3.97 -16.21
N VAL A 84 0.77 -3.26 -16.22
CA VAL A 84 0.48 -2.13 -17.09
C VAL A 84 0.12 -0.94 -16.20
N ALA A 85 1.01 0.04 -16.11
CA ALA A 85 0.80 1.22 -15.28
C ALA A 85 0.02 2.31 -16.02
N ALA A 86 -0.96 2.90 -15.36
CA ALA A 86 -1.71 4.05 -15.86
C ALA A 86 -1.88 5.11 -14.76
N ARG A 87 -1.62 6.38 -15.06
CA ARG A 87 -1.89 7.47 -14.11
C ARG A 87 -3.17 8.20 -14.47
N ILE A 88 -4.06 8.35 -13.49
CA ILE A 88 -5.35 9.05 -13.61
C ILE A 88 -5.28 10.45 -13.00
N GLU A 89 -4.25 10.72 -12.20
CA GLU A 89 -3.85 12.03 -11.72
C GLU A 89 -2.41 12.33 -12.13
N SER A 90 -2.00 13.59 -12.03
CA SER A 90 -0.62 14.01 -12.27
C SER A 90 0.28 13.62 -11.09
N VAL A 91 0.52 12.31 -10.95
CA VAL A 91 1.33 11.72 -9.88
C VAL A 91 2.51 10.93 -10.45
N THR A 92 3.53 10.75 -9.61
CA THR A 92 4.72 9.98 -9.93
C THR A 92 4.82 8.79 -8.97
N PRO A 93 4.58 7.56 -9.43
CA PRO A 93 4.83 6.34 -8.66
C PRO A 93 6.27 6.29 -8.17
N GLY A 94 6.54 5.60 -7.05
CA GLY A 94 7.91 5.38 -6.57
C GLY A 94 8.69 4.38 -7.45
N PHE A 95 9.97 4.18 -7.16
CA PHE A 95 10.67 2.98 -7.65
C PHE A 95 10.01 1.72 -7.06
N PRO A 96 10.01 0.57 -7.76
CA PRO A 96 10.58 0.36 -9.10
C PRO A 96 9.66 0.82 -10.24
N PHE A 97 8.43 1.27 -9.95
CA PHE A 97 7.43 1.60 -10.97
C PHE A 97 7.80 2.78 -11.89
N GLN A 98 8.70 3.68 -11.46
CA GLN A 98 9.25 4.72 -12.34
C GLN A 98 10.08 4.17 -13.51
N SER A 99 10.58 2.94 -13.40
CA SER A 99 11.41 2.32 -14.43
C SER A 99 10.61 1.82 -15.64
N ILE A 100 9.28 1.83 -15.57
CA ILE A 100 8.39 1.37 -16.65
C ILE A 100 7.58 2.53 -17.22
N GLN A 101 7.25 2.42 -18.50
CA GLN A 101 6.36 3.38 -19.15
C GLN A 101 4.97 3.32 -18.50
N THR A 102 4.50 4.48 -18.04
CA THR A 102 3.14 4.66 -17.50
C THR A 102 2.32 5.40 -18.54
N CYS A 103 1.11 4.90 -18.83
CA CYS A 103 0.19 5.59 -19.74
C CYS A 103 -0.63 6.67 -19.01
N ASP A 104 -1.03 7.71 -19.75
CA ASP A 104 -1.74 8.84 -19.18
C ASP A 104 -3.23 8.69 -19.43
N LEU A 105 -3.99 8.48 -18.36
CA LEU A 105 -5.45 8.57 -18.34
C LEU A 105 -5.90 9.84 -17.60
N ILE A 106 -5.02 10.84 -17.45
CA ILE A 106 -5.31 12.04 -16.66
C ILE A 106 -6.49 12.81 -17.26
N ALA A 107 -7.60 12.87 -16.52
CA ALA A 107 -8.74 13.73 -16.77
C ALA A 107 -9.55 13.94 -15.49
N THR A 108 -10.54 14.84 -15.49
CA THR A 108 -11.42 15.05 -14.33
C THR A 108 -12.36 13.87 -14.08
N GLN A 109 -12.78 13.16 -15.14
CA GLN A 109 -13.61 11.96 -15.09
C GLN A 109 -13.29 11.05 -16.28
N PRO A 110 -13.56 9.73 -16.19
CA PRO A 110 -13.21 8.78 -17.25
C PRO A 110 -13.80 9.11 -18.62
N ARG A 111 -15.03 9.65 -18.65
CA ARG A 111 -15.72 10.06 -19.89
C ARG A 111 -15.03 11.22 -20.63
N PHE A 112 -14.14 11.95 -19.96
CA PHE A 112 -13.39 13.05 -20.56
C PHE A 112 -11.98 12.64 -20.98
N ALA A 113 -11.54 11.42 -20.67
CA ALA A 113 -10.27 10.91 -21.18
C ALA A 113 -10.38 10.68 -22.70
N ALA A 114 -9.36 11.15 -23.43
CA ALA A 114 -9.31 11.10 -24.87
C ALA A 114 -9.26 9.65 -25.40
N PRO A 115 -9.83 9.37 -26.58
CA PRO A 115 -9.76 8.03 -27.18
C PRO A 115 -8.33 7.48 -27.30
N ALA A 116 -7.35 8.35 -27.58
CA ALA A 116 -5.94 7.97 -27.67
C ALA A 116 -5.36 7.48 -26.33
N GLN A 117 -5.82 8.03 -25.20
CA GLN A 117 -5.40 7.61 -23.86
C GLN A 117 -5.89 6.17 -23.58
N TRP A 118 -7.15 5.88 -23.88
CA TRP A 118 -7.70 4.52 -23.78
C TRP A 118 -7.03 3.55 -24.75
N ALA A 119 -6.75 3.98 -25.97
CA ALA A 119 -6.04 3.16 -26.96
C ALA A 119 -4.63 2.77 -26.48
N ALA A 120 -3.91 3.69 -25.82
CA ALA A 120 -2.59 3.42 -25.25
C ALA A 120 -2.66 2.37 -24.13
N LEU A 121 -3.66 2.45 -23.25
CA LEU A 121 -3.89 1.43 -22.20
C LEU A 121 -4.16 0.05 -22.83
N LEU A 122 -5.08 -0.03 -23.79
CA LEU A 122 -5.45 -1.28 -24.45
C LEU A 122 -4.28 -1.90 -25.22
N GLU A 123 -3.45 -1.08 -25.85
CA GLU A 123 -2.23 -1.54 -26.52
C GLU A 123 -1.21 -2.10 -25.52
N GLY A 124 -1.03 -1.44 -24.38
CA GLY A 124 -0.20 -1.94 -23.28
C GLY A 124 -0.66 -3.32 -22.81
N VAL A 125 -1.97 -3.50 -22.62
CA VAL A 125 -2.57 -4.79 -22.23
C VAL A 125 -2.33 -5.85 -23.30
N ARG A 126 -2.59 -5.55 -24.58
CA ARG A 126 -2.36 -6.50 -25.69
C ARG A 126 -0.92 -6.97 -25.75
N ARG A 127 0.04 -6.04 -25.65
CA ARG A 127 1.47 -6.39 -25.65
C ARG A 127 1.86 -7.24 -24.46
N LYS A 128 1.40 -6.86 -23.27
CA LYS A 128 1.74 -7.55 -22.03
C LYS A 128 1.12 -8.96 -21.98
N ALA A 129 -0.11 -9.12 -22.43
CA ALA A 129 -0.80 -10.42 -22.49
C ALA A 129 -0.16 -11.42 -23.48
N GLY A 130 0.61 -10.94 -24.45
CA GLY A 130 1.36 -11.78 -25.40
C GLY A 130 2.71 -12.30 -24.90
N VAL A 131 3.16 -11.83 -23.73
CA VAL A 131 4.41 -12.28 -23.09
C VAL A 131 4.08 -13.35 -22.05
N ALA A 132 4.78 -14.48 -22.09
CA ALA A 132 4.62 -15.52 -21.07
C ALA A 132 5.09 -14.97 -19.70
N ALA A 133 4.17 -14.95 -18.72
CA ALA A 133 4.50 -14.52 -17.37
C ALA A 133 5.62 -15.36 -16.77
N LYS A 134 6.58 -14.72 -16.10
CA LYS A 134 7.60 -15.46 -15.32
C LYS A 134 6.93 -16.11 -14.11
N PRO A 135 7.42 -17.28 -13.64
CA PRO A 135 6.92 -17.85 -12.40
C PRO A 135 7.19 -16.86 -11.25
N ALA A 136 6.11 -16.34 -10.66
CA ALA A 136 6.13 -15.35 -9.61
C ALA A 136 5.99 -16.01 -8.23
N ILE A 137 6.60 -15.40 -7.21
CA ILE A 137 6.30 -15.68 -5.79
C ILE A 137 4.81 -15.40 -5.58
N SER A 138 4.01 -16.32 -5.07
CA SER A 138 2.55 -16.14 -5.05
C SER A 138 2.14 -14.88 -4.27
N VAL A 139 1.02 -14.24 -4.65
CA VAL A 139 0.49 -13.09 -3.91
C VAL A 139 0.22 -13.46 -2.45
N ALA A 140 -0.18 -14.70 -2.18
CA ALA A 140 -0.35 -15.20 -0.83
C ALA A 140 0.97 -15.17 -0.06
N ASP A 141 2.09 -15.52 -0.69
CA ASP A 141 3.42 -15.46 -0.09
C ASP A 141 3.89 -14.02 0.07
N ALA A 142 3.66 -13.13 -0.90
CA ALA A 142 4.00 -11.71 -0.81
C ALA A 142 3.16 -10.98 0.26
N LEU A 143 1.86 -11.29 0.36
CA LEU A 143 0.97 -10.80 1.41
C LEU A 143 1.30 -11.43 2.76
N ALA A 144 1.71 -12.71 2.80
CA ALA A 144 2.18 -13.35 4.03
C ALA A 144 3.48 -12.71 4.52
N VAL A 145 4.41 -12.39 3.63
CA VAL A 145 5.63 -11.62 3.95
C VAL A 145 5.27 -10.23 4.46
N THR A 146 4.32 -9.54 3.82
CA THR A 146 3.86 -8.20 4.25
C THR A 146 3.14 -8.28 5.61
N ARG A 147 2.32 -9.31 5.84
CA ARG A 147 1.60 -9.55 7.09
C ARG A 147 2.54 -9.96 8.22
N ALA A 148 3.53 -10.82 7.94
CA ALA A 148 4.57 -11.20 8.87
C ALA A 148 5.45 -10.00 9.23
N ALA A 149 5.86 -9.17 8.25
CA ALA A 149 6.60 -7.94 8.49
C ALA A 149 5.81 -6.95 9.35
N LYS A 150 4.51 -6.75 9.06
CA LYS A 150 3.64 -5.90 9.89
C LYS A 150 3.45 -6.46 11.30
N ALA A 151 3.24 -7.77 11.45
CA ALA A 151 3.05 -8.42 12.74
C ALA A 151 4.34 -8.35 13.59
N ALA A 152 5.49 -8.66 12.99
CA ALA A 152 6.80 -8.51 13.64
C ALA A 152 7.06 -7.05 14.03
N MET A 153 6.73 -6.10 13.16
CA MET A 153 6.82 -4.67 13.43
C MET A 153 5.97 -4.28 14.64
N ARG A 154 4.69 -4.63 14.65
CA ARG A 154 3.77 -4.29 15.74
C ARG A 154 4.23 -4.92 17.06
N ALA A 155 4.57 -6.21 17.05
CA ALA A 155 5.05 -6.91 18.24
C ALA A 155 6.30 -6.25 18.83
N HIS A 156 7.28 -5.94 17.99
CA HIS A 156 8.51 -5.27 18.44
C HIS A 156 8.22 -3.88 19.03
N LEU A 157 7.37 -3.07 18.39
CA LEU A 157 7.02 -1.74 18.91
C LEU A 157 6.22 -1.81 20.22
N ILE A 158 5.45 -2.86 20.45
CA ILE A 158 4.79 -3.11 21.75
C ILE A 158 5.83 -3.44 22.82
N ASP A 159 6.85 -4.22 22.51
CA ASP A 159 7.94 -4.51 23.46
C ASP A 159 8.72 -3.22 23.81
N VAL A 160 8.97 -2.34 22.83
CA VAL A 160 9.55 -1.01 23.06
C VAL A 160 8.63 -0.15 23.92
N ALA A 161 7.32 -0.16 23.66
CA ALA A 161 6.33 0.56 24.47
C ALA A 161 6.31 0.05 25.92
N ARG A 162 6.38 -1.27 26.12
CA ARG A 162 6.45 -1.91 27.44
C ARG A 162 7.70 -1.49 28.21
N ALA A 163 8.83 -1.39 27.52
CA ALA A 163 10.08 -0.91 28.12
C ALA A 163 10.09 0.60 28.42
N ARG A 164 9.05 1.33 27.97
CA ARG A 164 8.96 2.80 28.01
C ARG A 164 10.15 3.48 27.34
N ASP A 165 10.61 2.91 26.22
CA ASP A 165 11.79 3.38 25.51
C ASP A 165 11.45 3.91 24.10
N LEU A 166 12.47 4.44 23.43
CA LEU A 166 12.47 4.78 22.00
C LEU A 166 13.41 3.82 21.26
N VAL A 167 13.19 3.67 19.95
CA VAL A 167 13.98 2.75 19.12
C VAL A 167 14.37 3.43 17.81
N THR A 168 15.59 3.21 17.34
CA THR A 168 16.03 3.77 16.06
C THR A 168 15.53 2.94 14.88
N TYR A 169 15.41 3.56 13.69
CA TYR A 169 15.07 2.82 12.46
C TYR A 169 16.00 1.63 12.19
N GLN A 170 17.28 1.73 12.57
CA GLN A 170 18.26 0.66 12.41
C GLN A 170 17.99 -0.52 13.35
N GLU A 171 17.66 -0.23 14.60
CA GLU A 171 17.33 -1.25 15.59
C GLU A 171 16.02 -1.95 15.24
N VAL A 172 15.00 -1.20 14.80
CA VAL A 172 13.74 -1.79 14.30
C VAL A 172 13.99 -2.72 13.12
N ALA A 173 14.77 -2.29 12.13
CA ALA A 173 15.10 -3.13 10.97
C ALA A 173 15.82 -4.42 11.40
N THR A 174 16.73 -4.32 12.37
CA THR A 174 17.48 -5.45 12.91
C THR A 174 16.57 -6.42 13.67
N ALA A 175 15.68 -5.89 14.52
CA ALA A 175 14.77 -6.70 15.34
C ALA A 175 13.68 -7.39 14.53
N THR A 176 13.21 -6.76 13.46
CA THR A 176 12.11 -7.27 12.62
C THR A 176 12.58 -8.06 11.41
N GLY A 177 13.87 -7.95 11.05
CA GLY A 177 14.41 -8.49 9.80
C GLY A 177 13.94 -7.74 8.54
N VAL A 178 13.20 -6.64 8.69
CA VAL A 178 12.71 -5.83 7.57
C VAL A 178 13.83 -4.91 7.07
N PRO A 179 14.20 -4.95 5.78
CA PRO A 179 15.27 -4.11 5.25
C PRO A 179 14.98 -2.61 5.40
N ILE A 180 16.00 -1.83 5.74
CA ILE A 180 15.92 -0.36 5.73
C ILE A 180 15.60 0.13 4.32
N GLY A 181 14.70 1.11 4.24
CA GLY A 181 14.22 1.68 2.98
C GLY A 181 12.71 1.61 2.92
N GLU A 182 12.16 1.50 1.71
CA GLU A 182 10.72 1.54 1.48
C GLU A 182 9.97 0.45 2.24
N ALA A 183 10.51 -0.78 2.31
CA ALA A 183 9.89 -1.90 3.03
C ALA A 183 9.68 -1.61 4.53
N LEU A 184 10.67 -1.00 5.19
CA LEU A 184 10.56 -0.60 6.59
C LEU A 184 9.48 0.47 6.78
N PHE A 185 9.46 1.49 5.93
CA PHE A 185 8.47 2.56 6.01
C PHE A 185 7.06 2.05 5.72
N ASP A 186 6.88 1.16 4.75
CA ASP A 186 5.59 0.56 4.43
C ASP A 186 5.06 -0.29 5.60
N ALA A 187 5.93 -1.07 6.26
CA ALA A 187 5.57 -1.82 7.46
C ALA A 187 5.17 -0.89 8.62
N LEU A 188 5.94 0.17 8.89
CA LEU A 188 5.62 1.17 9.92
C LEU A 188 4.30 1.91 9.63
N ASN A 189 4.05 2.27 8.37
CA ASN A 189 2.79 2.88 7.95
C ASN A 189 1.62 1.91 8.11
N ALA A 190 1.81 0.63 7.79
CA ALA A 190 0.78 -0.38 7.95
C ALA A 190 0.35 -0.52 9.43
N VAL A 191 1.31 -0.49 10.36
CA VAL A 191 1.03 -0.49 11.81
C VAL A 191 0.28 0.77 12.21
N ALA A 192 0.71 1.96 11.77
CA ALA A 192 0.05 3.23 12.10
C ALA A 192 -1.42 3.29 11.61
N ILE A 193 -1.69 2.73 10.41
CA ILE A 193 -3.06 2.62 9.88
C ILE A 193 -3.92 1.70 10.78
N ASP A 194 -3.38 0.57 11.22
CA ASP A 194 -4.10 -0.35 12.09
C ASP A 194 -4.36 0.26 13.47
N ASN A 195 -3.39 0.99 14.05
CA ASN A 195 -3.62 1.73 15.29
C ASN A 195 -4.79 2.71 15.13
N ARG A 196 -4.81 3.51 14.05
CA ARG A 196 -5.88 4.47 13.79
C ARG A 196 -7.25 3.82 13.64
N LYS A 197 -7.34 2.68 12.93
CA LYS A 197 -8.60 1.93 12.80
C LYS A 197 -9.12 1.41 14.14
N ARG A 198 -8.20 1.07 15.05
CA ARG A 198 -8.51 0.56 16.40
C ARG A 198 -8.71 1.67 17.43
N GLY A 199 -8.53 2.95 17.06
CA GLY A 199 -8.56 4.07 18.01
C GLY A 199 -7.40 4.04 19.01
N GLU A 200 -6.30 3.39 18.63
CA GLU A 200 -5.08 3.26 19.43
C GLU A 200 -4.12 4.42 19.12
N PRO A 201 -3.33 4.86 20.11
CA PRO A 201 -2.13 5.66 19.89
C PRO A 201 -1.18 5.02 18.86
N VAL A 202 -0.43 5.85 18.15
CA VAL A 202 0.40 5.43 17.02
C VAL A 202 1.73 4.87 17.51
N LEU A 203 1.91 3.55 17.43
CA LEU A 203 3.13 2.85 17.87
C LEU A 203 4.40 3.34 17.18
N SER A 204 4.31 3.75 15.91
CA SER A 204 5.46 4.26 15.16
C SER A 204 5.98 5.61 15.68
N ALA A 205 5.29 6.27 16.62
CA ALA A 205 5.81 7.43 17.33
C ALA A 205 7.06 7.11 18.17
N LEU A 206 7.25 5.84 18.57
CA LEU A 206 8.43 5.42 19.32
C LEU A 206 9.68 5.25 18.45
N VAL A 207 9.55 5.36 17.12
CA VAL A 207 10.67 5.18 16.19
C VAL A 207 11.31 6.52 15.86
N VAL A 208 12.61 6.63 16.12
CA VAL A 208 13.37 7.88 15.99
C VAL A 208 14.61 7.76 15.11
N GLY A 209 15.09 8.89 14.63
CA GLY A 209 16.41 9.04 14.01
C GLY A 209 17.53 9.05 15.05
N LYS A 210 18.77 9.22 14.58
CA LYS A 210 19.97 9.33 15.45
C LYS A 210 19.95 10.58 16.34
N ASP A 211 19.12 11.55 15.99
CA ASP A 211 18.86 12.80 16.72
C ASP A 211 17.83 12.64 17.84
N GLY A 212 17.24 11.44 18.01
CA GLY A 212 16.25 11.17 19.04
C GLY A 212 14.87 11.77 18.75
N ALA A 213 14.59 12.13 17.49
CA ALA A 213 13.30 12.62 17.04
C ALA A 213 12.82 11.82 15.81
N PRO A 214 11.49 11.77 15.55
CA PRO A 214 10.98 11.15 14.33
C PRO A 214 11.32 12.01 13.11
N GLY A 215 11.55 11.38 11.96
CA GLY A 215 11.80 12.10 10.71
C GLY A 215 10.56 12.84 10.20
N ASP A 216 10.75 13.83 9.33
CA ASP A 216 9.67 14.70 8.79
C ASP A 216 8.49 13.92 8.19
N GLY A 217 8.75 12.77 7.57
CA GLY A 217 7.71 11.91 6.97
C GLY A 217 6.66 11.41 7.98
N PHE A 218 6.99 11.36 9.28
CA PHE A 218 6.02 11.06 10.34
C PHE A 218 4.96 12.15 10.46
N PHE A 219 5.35 13.42 10.36
CA PHE A 219 4.44 14.57 10.47
C PHE A 219 3.65 14.80 9.19
N THR A 220 4.27 14.63 8.01
CA THR A 220 3.59 14.84 6.71
C THR A 220 2.35 13.96 6.55
N ARG A 221 2.37 12.74 7.12
CA ARG A 221 1.26 11.79 7.03
C ARG A 221 0.15 12.01 8.05
N ARG A 222 0.27 13.02 8.92
CA ARG A 222 -0.77 13.43 9.89
C ARG A 222 -1.27 12.26 10.73
N TRP A 223 -0.32 11.46 11.23
CA TRP A 223 -0.61 10.35 12.16
C TRP A 223 -1.06 10.86 13.53
N ILE A 224 -0.57 12.03 13.91
CA ILE A 224 -0.93 12.76 15.12
C ILE A 224 -1.58 14.10 14.76
N ASP A 225 -2.27 14.70 15.72
CA ASP A 225 -3.00 15.96 15.53
C ASP A 225 -2.05 17.17 15.57
N VAL A 226 -1.25 17.31 14.52
CA VAL A 226 -0.38 18.48 14.28
C VAL A 226 -0.25 18.76 12.78
N SER A 227 -0.21 20.03 12.40
CA SER A 227 0.04 20.42 11.02
C SER A 227 1.49 20.08 10.61
N PRO A 228 1.71 19.52 9.40
CA PRO A 228 3.07 19.34 8.86
C PRO A 228 3.86 20.66 8.75
N GLU A 229 3.15 21.76 8.51
CA GLU A 229 3.66 23.12 8.37
C GLU A 229 3.84 23.85 9.72
N ALA A 230 3.46 23.22 10.83
CA ALA A 230 3.63 23.79 12.16
C ALA A 230 5.11 24.00 12.51
N PRO A 231 5.44 24.94 13.41
CA PRO A 231 6.79 25.12 13.92
C PRO A 231 7.39 23.82 14.47
N HIS A 232 8.70 23.63 14.29
CA HIS A 232 9.38 22.40 14.71
C HIS A 232 9.15 22.05 16.20
N LEU A 233 9.17 23.05 17.08
CA LEU A 233 8.94 22.86 18.51
C LEU A 233 7.50 22.36 18.82
N GLU A 234 6.52 22.83 18.07
CA GLU A 234 5.12 22.40 18.19
C GLU A 234 4.99 20.93 17.76
N LYS A 235 5.61 20.57 16.63
CA LYS A 235 5.68 19.18 16.15
C LYS A 235 6.30 18.24 17.18
N LEU A 236 7.43 18.62 17.79
CA LEU A 236 8.06 17.82 18.85
C LEU A 236 7.22 17.72 20.12
N THR A 237 6.49 18.78 20.47
CA THR A 237 5.59 18.77 21.64
C THR A 237 4.43 17.80 21.41
N ALA A 238 3.77 17.87 20.26
CA ALA A 238 2.70 16.96 19.87
C ALA A 238 3.20 15.51 19.79
N TRP A 239 4.40 15.29 19.23
CA TRP A 239 5.03 13.97 19.19
C TRP A 239 5.27 13.38 20.58
N ARG A 240 5.85 14.15 21.51
CA ARG A 240 6.06 13.68 22.90
C ARG A 240 4.75 13.30 23.59
N ALA A 241 3.69 14.09 23.37
CA ALA A 241 2.37 13.76 23.90
C ALA A 241 1.84 12.43 23.33
N GLU A 242 2.10 12.13 22.06
CA GLU A 242 1.75 10.84 21.48
C GLU A 242 2.56 9.68 22.07
N CYS A 243 3.87 9.85 22.32
CA CYS A 243 4.67 8.84 23.03
C CYS A 243 4.08 8.50 24.41
N GLU A 244 3.66 9.51 25.19
CA GLU A 244 3.00 9.28 26.48
C GLU A 244 1.66 8.54 26.34
N ARG A 245 0.89 8.83 25.28
CA ARG A 245 -0.33 8.09 24.97
C ARG A 245 -0.05 6.62 24.66
N VAL A 246 1.03 6.33 23.92
CA VAL A 246 1.46 4.95 23.65
C VAL A 246 1.85 4.25 24.96
N TRP A 247 2.70 4.86 25.79
CA TRP A 247 3.16 4.26 27.05
C TRP A 247 2.08 4.11 28.12
N SER A 248 0.97 4.83 28.03
CA SER A 248 -0.16 4.70 28.95
C SER A 248 -1.19 3.64 28.55
N ARG A 249 -1.13 3.11 27.32
CA ARG A 249 -2.17 2.20 26.79
C ARG A 249 -1.64 0.87 26.25
N TRP A 250 -0.33 0.64 26.26
CA TRP A 250 0.24 -0.56 25.64
C TRP A 250 -0.27 -1.88 26.24
N GLU A 251 -0.66 -1.88 27.52
CA GLU A 251 -1.20 -3.05 28.23
C GLU A 251 -2.53 -3.54 27.66
N GLU A 252 -3.27 -2.67 26.95
CA GLU A 252 -4.53 -3.00 26.28
C GLU A 252 -4.30 -3.83 24.99
N TRP A 253 -3.04 -3.97 24.53
CA TRP A 253 -2.70 -4.63 23.27
C TRP A 253 -2.19 -6.06 23.50
N SER A 254 -3.07 -7.04 23.27
CA SER A 254 -2.70 -8.47 23.27
C SER A 254 -1.89 -8.84 22.02
N LEU A 255 -0.81 -9.62 22.19
CA LEU A 255 -0.03 -10.23 21.11
C LEU A 255 -0.82 -11.35 20.38
N ASP A 256 -1.78 -11.99 21.06
CA ASP A 256 -2.53 -13.14 20.54
C ASP A 256 -3.62 -12.74 19.52
N ALA A 257 -4.14 -11.51 19.62
CA ALA A 257 -5.19 -11.01 18.73
C ALA A 257 -4.72 -10.79 17.28
N ASP A 258 -3.42 -10.59 17.05
CA ASP A 258 -2.87 -10.22 15.73
C ASP A 258 -2.36 -11.41 14.91
N MET A 259 -2.16 -12.58 15.52
CA MET A 259 -1.78 -13.82 14.82
C MET A 259 -2.98 -14.51 14.14
N ALA A 260 -4.21 -14.07 14.45
CA ALA A 260 -5.45 -14.72 13.99
C ALA A 260 -6.08 -14.10 12.73
N GLY A 261 -5.75 -12.85 12.38
CA GLY A 261 -6.42 -12.07 11.32
C GLY A 261 -5.50 -11.63 10.20
#